data_AF-A0A1Z7ZTP6-F1
#
_entry.id   AF-A0A1Z7ZTP6-F1
#
_cell.length_a   1.000
_cell.length_b   1.000
_cell.length_c   1.000
_cell.angle_alpha   90.00
_cell.angle_beta   90.00
_cell.angle_gamma   90.00
#
_symmetry.space_group_name_H-M   'P 1'
#
loop_
_entity.id
_entity.type
_entity.pdbx_description
1 polymer ?
#
loop_
_entity_poly.entity_id
_entity_poly.type
_entity_poly.pdbx_seq_one_letter_code
_entity_poly.pdbx_strand_id
1 'polypeptide(L)'
;MKLLLKLIIISSFAFFSSCSKEELNNENNLNRELKDEKGCETAFAYGKEDEATCFLNDQDLNSNRWGWSIGPITEIHNESYQIYQAAGRCLLENGTLIGTLNVVYEDGYVLVDFVASEGFGFFETHLYVGNEKYPRKRNGQFTVAPGQYPYSHDIPEGTSNDPYKVDDVEGEIYIIAHAVVCPFKKEENNNVN
;
A
#
# COMPACT_ATOMS: atom_id res chain seq x y z
N MET A 1 -18.60 54.01 -63.79
CA MET A 1 -19.48 54.10 -62.60
C MET A 1 -19.00 53.02 -61.63
N LYS A 2 -18.14 53.36 -60.66
CA LYS A 2 -18.42 53.35 -59.19
C LYS A 2 -19.12 52.04 -58.76
N LEU A 3 -18.67 51.25 -57.79
CA LEU A 3 -17.84 51.53 -56.63
C LEU A 3 -17.41 50.19 -55.99
N LEU A 4 -16.24 50.20 -55.33
CA LEU A 4 -15.69 49.11 -54.53
C LEU A 4 -16.58 48.68 -53.35
N LEU A 5 -16.43 47.43 -52.89
CA LEU A 5 -16.08 47.17 -51.50
C LEU A 5 -15.37 45.82 -51.32
N LYS A 6 -14.20 45.85 -50.67
CA LYS A 6 -13.39 44.71 -50.26
C LYS A 6 -13.95 44.09 -48.98
N LEU A 7 -13.79 42.78 -48.79
CA LEU A 7 -13.57 42.20 -47.46
C LEU A 7 -12.56 41.05 -47.54
N ILE A 8 -11.53 41.17 -46.72
CA ILE A 8 -10.44 40.24 -46.43
C ILE A 8 -10.88 39.41 -45.22
N ILE A 9 -10.69 38.08 -45.22
CA ILE A 9 -10.50 37.30 -43.98
C ILE A 9 -9.38 36.26 -44.20
N ILE A 10 -8.65 36.06 -43.12
CA ILE A 10 -7.29 35.58 -42.93
C ILE A 10 -7.24 34.06 -42.68
N SER A 11 -6.07 33.50 -42.97
CA SER A 11 -5.47 32.21 -42.60
C SER A 11 -6.13 31.36 -41.51
N SER A 12 -5.99 30.04 -41.63
CA SER A 12 -5.05 29.33 -40.74
C SER A 12 -4.80 27.89 -41.20
N PHE A 13 -3.53 27.50 -41.25
CA PHE A 13 -3.08 26.12 -41.27
C PHE A 13 -3.41 25.50 -39.91
N ALA A 14 -3.97 24.30 -39.90
CA ALA A 14 -3.92 23.44 -38.72
C ALA A 14 -3.52 22.03 -39.15
N PHE A 15 -2.20 21.78 -39.10
CA PHE A 15 -1.68 20.44 -38.90
C PHE A 15 -2.09 20.02 -37.49
N PHE A 16 -2.91 18.99 -37.37
CA PHE A 16 -3.06 18.26 -36.12
C PHE A 16 -2.32 16.93 -36.24
N SER A 17 -1.04 16.95 -35.87
CA SER A 17 -0.40 15.79 -35.26
C SER A 17 -0.27 16.09 -33.77
N SER A 18 -1.05 15.43 -32.92
CA SER A 18 -0.73 15.29 -31.50
C SER A 18 -1.74 14.33 -30.89
N CYS A 19 -1.33 13.10 -30.59
CA CYS A 19 -0.70 12.70 -29.33
C CYS A 19 -1.77 12.14 -28.37
N SER A 20 -2.04 10.85 -28.53
CA SER A 20 -2.70 10.00 -27.55
C SER A 20 -1.83 9.92 -26.30
N LYS A 21 -2.11 10.78 -25.31
CA LYS A 21 -1.47 10.74 -23.99
C LYS A 21 -2.36 11.25 -22.84
N GLU A 22 -3.67 11.22 -22.99
CA GLU A 22 -4.59 11.89 -22.05
C GLU A 22 -5.54 10.98 -21.25
N GLU A 23 -5.46 9.65 -21.37
CA GLU A 23 -6.35 8.76 -20.60
C GLU A 23 -5.75 8.38 -19.22
N LEU A 24 -4.42 8.26 -19.11
CA LEU A 24 -3.76 7.76 -17.88
C LEU A 24 -3.66 8.79 -16.74
N ASN A 25 -3.81 10.09 -17.06
CA ASN A 25 -3.74 11.15 -16.05
C ASN A 25 -5.10 11.39 -15.37
N ASN A 26 -6.20 11.01 -16.03
CA ASN A 26 -7.54 11.24 -15.49
C ASN A 26 -7.90 10.19 -14.42
N GLU A 27 -7.64 8.91 -14.70
CA GLU A 27 -7.94 7.81 -13.76
C GLU A 27 -7.14 7.92 -12.45
N ASN A 28 -5.85 8.28 -12.53
CA ASN A 28 -5.01 8.45 -11.34
C ASN A 28 -5.44 9.64 -10.46
N ASN A 29 -5.92 10.73 -11.08
CA ASN A 29 -6.43 11.88 -10.32
C ASN A 29 -7.80 11.55 -9.70
N LEU A 30 -8.67 10.84 -10.43
CA LEU A 30 -9.97 10.39 -9.92
C LEU A 30 -9.81 9.41 -8.75
N ASN A 31 -8.89 8.45 -8.86
CA ASN A 31 -8.62 7.47 -7.79
C ASN A 31 -8.03 8.15 -6.54
N ARG A 32 -7.21 9.20 -6.70
CA ARG A 32 -6.71 9.99 -5.56
C ARG A 32 -7.81 10.81 -4.92
N GLU A 33 -8.65 11.47 -5.70
CA GLU A 33 -9.80 12.25 -5.21
C GLU A 33 -10.81 11.36 -4.46
N LEU A 34 -11.10 10.17 -4.99
CA LEU A 34 -11.94 9.17 -4.32
C LEU A 34 -11.34 8.65 -3.01
N LYS A 35 -10.01 8.47 -2.95
CA LYS A 35 -9.32 8.06 -1.71
C LYS A 35 -9.37 9.15 -0.64
N ASP A 36 -9.16 10.40 -1.05
CA ASP A 36 -9.25 11.56 -0.15
C ASP A 36 -10.69 11.75 0.36
N GLU A 37 -11.71 11.57 -0.49
CA GLU A 37 -13.13 11.61 -0.07
C GLU A 37 -13.52 10.45 0.85
N LYS A 38 -12.96 9.24 0.63
CA LYS A 38 -13.21 8.07 1.47
C LYS A 38 -12.53 8.17 2.84
N GLY A 39 -11.55 9.06 3.03
CA GLY A 39 -10.78 9.15 4.26
C GLY A 39 -9.86 7.96 4.46
N CYS A 40 -9.15 7.56 3.40
CA CYS A 40 -8.18 6.47 3.46
C CYS A 40 -6.97 6.84 4.33
N GLU A 41 -6.44 5.87 5.06
CA GLU A 41 -5.35 6.02 6.01
C GLU A 41 -4.21 5.04 5.75
N THR A 42 -3.01 5.41 6.19
CA THR A 42 -1.85 4.51 6.22
C THR A 42 -1.95 3.57 7.43
N ALA A 43 -1.72 2.28 7.21
CA ALA A 43 -1.67 1.27 8.25
C ALA A 43 -0.41 0.40 8.18
N PHE A 44 0.03 -0.09 9.34
CA PHE A 44 1.11 -1.06 9.46
C PHE A 44 0.73 -2.15 10.46
N ALA A 45 1.19 -3.37 10.19
CA ALA A 45 1.17 -4.42 11.20
C ALA A 45 2.17 -4.10 12.31
N TYR A 46 1.78 -4.42 13.55
CA TYR A 46 2.56 -4.25 14.75
C TYR A 46 2.87 -5.64 15.33
N GLY A 47 4.16 -5.97 15.41
CA GLY A 47 4.65 -7.10 16.21
C GLY A 47 4.36 -6.87 17.69
N LYS A 48 4.32 -7.92 18.51
CA LYS A 48 4.24 -7.76 19.97
C LYS A 48 5.45 -6.95 20.48
N GLU A 49 5.42 -6.49 21.74
CA GLU A 49 6.44 -5.58 22.28
C GLU A 49 7.90 -6.02 22.06
N ASP A 50 8.15 -7.33 22.03
CA ASP A 50 9.46 -7.94 21.83
C ASP A 50 9.85 -8.17 20.36
N GLU A 51 8.91 -8.06 19.43
CA GLU A 51 9.12 -8.32 18.00
C GLU A 51 8.99 -7.06 17.13
N ALA A 52 8.37 -5.99 17.65
CA ALA A 52 8.16 -4.76 16.89
C ALA A 52 9.33 -3.77 17.04
N THR A 53 10.00 -3.48 15.93
CA THR A 53 10.94 -2.36 15.84
C THR A 53 10.28 -1.16 15.16
N CYS A 54 10.10 -0.06 15.88
CA CYS A 54 9.63 1.20 15.30
C CYS A 54 10.70 1.83 14.40
N PHE A 55 10.33 2.17 13.15
CA PHE A 55 11.25 2.75 12.17
C PHE A 55 11.94 4.04 12.63
N LEU A 56 11.25 4.86 13.42
CA LEU A 56 11.76 6.15 13.88
C LEU A 56 12.81 6.03 14.99
N ASN A 57 12.89 4.87 15.63
CA ASN A 57 13.82 4.61 16.73
C ASN A 57 15.06 3.84 16.26
N ASP A 58 15.07 3.38 15.01
CA ASP A 58 16.16 2.58 14.46
C ASP A 58 17.21 3.47 13.77
N GLN A 59 18.45 3.40 14.25
CA GLN A 59 19.55 4.24 13.77
C GLN A 59 20.05 3.81 12.38
N ASP A 60 19.72 2.60 11.94
CA ASP A 60 20.08 2.10 10.61
C ASP A 60 19.17 2.69 9.51
N LEU A 61 18.09 3.36 9.89
CA LEU A 61 17.13 3.99 8.98
C LEU A 61 17.31 5.51 8.92
N ASN A 62 17.43 6.01 7.69
CA ASN A 62 17.28 7.42 7.39
C ASN A 62 15.86 7.68 6.83
N SER A 63 14.87 7.65 7.71
CA SER A 63 13.44 7.78 7.35
C SER A 63 12.66 8.51 8.44
N ASN A 64 11.73 9.38 8.03
CA ASN A 64 10.76 10.03 8.93
C ASN A 64 9.39 9.32 8.95
N ARG A 65 9.30 8.14 8.34
CA ARG A 65 8.05 7.37 8.26
C ARG A 65 7.89 6.54 9.54
N TRP A 66 6.70 6.59 10.13
CA TRP A 66 6.31 5.68 11.19
C TRP A 66 5.88 4.33 10.62
N GLY A 67 5.92 3.29 11.46
CA GLY A 67 5.60 1.91 11.11
C GLY A 67 6.57 0.97 11.82
N TRP A 68 6.39 -0.32 11.60
CA TRP A 68 7.15 -1.34 12.29
C TRP A 68 7.67 -2.42 11.34
N SER A 69 8.84 -2.95 11.65
CA SER A 69 9.26 -4.28 11.22
C SER A 69 8.95 -5.26 12.35
N ILE A 70 8.55 -6.47 11.98
CA ILE A 70 8.25 -7.58 12.89
C ILE A 70 9.37 -8.61 12.75
N GLY A 71 9.98 -8.99 13.87
CA GLY A 71 10.96 -10.08 13.93
C GLY A 71 12.17 -9.76 14.81
N PRO A 72 13.17 -10.66 14.84
CA PRO A 72 13.30 -11.84 13.99
C PRO A 72 12.25 -12.91 14.28
N ILE A 73 11.73 -13.55 13.23
CA ILE A 73 10.81 -14.70 13.29
C ILE A 73 11.57 -15.94 12.82
N THR A 74 11.50 -17.02 13.59
CA THR A 74 12.07 -18.33 13.22
C THR A 74 11.02 -19.21 12.53
N GLU A 75 11.47 -20.18 11.74
CA GLU A 75 10.60 -21.19 11.13
C GLU A 75 9.83 -22.03 12.17
N ILE A 76 8.70 -22.59 11.76
CA ILE A 76 7.66 -23.18 12.64
C ILE A 76 7.00 -22.08 13.46
N HIS A 77 6.43 -21.12 12.74
CA HIS A 77 5.72 -19.98 13.31
C HIS A 77 4.31 -19.89 12.75
N ASN A 78 3.34 -19.64 13.62
CA ASN A 78 1.94 -19.44 13.27
C ASN A 78 1.31 -18.47 14.27
N GLU A 79 1.33 -17.19 13.94
CA GLU A 79 0.77 -16.14 14.79
C GLU A 79 0.01 -15.08 14.00
N SER A 80 -0.80 -14.30 14.73
CA SER A 80 -1.51 -13.14 14.19
C SER A 80 -1.02 -11.87 14.85
N TYR A 81 -0.72 -10.86 14.03
CA TYR A 81 -0.31 -9.53 14.44
C TYR A 81 -1.42 -8.53 14.22
N GLN A 82 -1.46 -7.48 15.03
CA GLN A 82 -2.48 -6.43 14.90
C GLN A 82 -2.08 -5.43 13.82
N ILE A 83 -3.03 -4.94 13.04
CA ILE A 83 -2.80 -3.88 12.05
C ILE A 83 -3.43 -2.59 12.54
N TYR A 84 -2.61 -1.54 12.70
CA TYR A 84 -3.03 -0.23 13.15
C TYR A 84 -2.92 0.81 12.04
N GLN A 85 -4.00 1.55 11.80
CA GLN A 85 -3.96 2.75 10.97
C GLN A 85 -3.71 4.00 11.82
N ALA A 86 -3.18 5.05 11.18
CA ALA A 86 -2.99 6.38 11.78
C ALA A 86 -2.20 6.39 13.11
N ALA A 87 -1.40 5.36 13.39
CA ALA A 87 -0.56 5.24 14.58
C ALA A 87 0.76 6.02 14.45
N GLY A 88 0.63 7.31 14.10
CA GLY A 88 1.75 8.20 13.86
C GLY A 88 2.75 8.19 15.01
N ARG A 89 4.04 8.28 14.67
CA ARG A 89 5.17 8.18 15.61
C ARG A 89 5.28 6.83 16.34
N CYS A 90 4.67 5.78 15.80
CA CYS A 90 4.61 4.45 16.42
C CYS A 90 3.87 4.44 17.77
N LEU A 91 2.90 5.35 17.94
CA LEU A 91 2.08 5.47 19.14
C LEU A 91 0.74 4.78 18.91
N LEU A 92 0.58 3.58 19.44
CA LEU A 92 -0.62 2.74 19.24
C LEU A 92 -1.88 3.39 19.81
N GLU A 93 -1.75 4.17 20.89
CA GLU A 93 -2.85 4.89 21.52
C GLU A 93 -3.48 5.97 20.63
N ASN A 94 -2.74 6.42 19.61
CA ASN A 94 -3.24 7.35 18.59
C ASN A 94 -3.82 6.62 17.38
N GLY A 95 -3.54 5.32 17.25
CA GLY A 95 -3.96 4.49 16.14
C GLY A 95 -5.35 3.89 16.33
N THR A 96 -5.90 3.39 15.24
CA THR A 96 -7.10 2.54 15.26
C THR A 96 -6.74 1.14 14.81
N LEU A 97 -7.15 0.13 15.58
CA LEU A 97 -7.02 -1.28 15.19
C LEU A 97 -8.00 -1.57 14.05
N ILE A 98 -7.48 -1.91 12.87
CA ILE A 98 -8.29 -2.10 11.64
C ILE A 98 -8.26 -3.51 11.09
N GLY A 99 -7.55 -4.43 11.74
CA GLY A 99 -7.45 -5.80 11.28
C GLY A 99 -6.30 -6.57 11.90
N THR A 100 -5.99 -7.71 11.30
CA THR A 100 -4.90 -8.60 11.68
C THR A 100 -4.09 -9.04 10.47
N LEU A 101 -2.81 -9.31 10.69
CA LEU A 101 -1.91 -9.96 9.75
C LEU A 101 -1.66 -11.38 10.25
N ASN A 102 -2.14 -12.39 9.56
CA ASN A 102 -1.85 -13.79 9.91
C ASN A 102 -0.57 -14.22 9.21
N VAL A 103 0.37 -14.82 9.95
CA VAL A 103 1.66 -15.25 9.43
C VAL A 103 1.86 -16.72 9.76
N VAL A 104 2.11 -17.52 8.72
CA VAL A 104 2.56 -18.91 8.85
C VAL A 104 3.89 -19.04 8.15
N TYR A 105 4.93 -19.47 8.87
CA TYR A 105 6.27 -19.72 8.31
C TYR A 105 6.69 -21.15 8.61
N GLU A 106 6.70 -21.98 7.58
CA GLU A 106 7.06 -23.40 7.65
C GLU A 106 7.51 -23.91 6.27
N ASP A 107 8.29 -25.00 6.26
CA ASP A 107 8.70 -25.72 5.06
C ASP A 107 9.30 -24.82 3.95
N GLY A 108 10.08 -23.82 4.35
CA GLY A 108 10.74 -22.91 3.42
C GLY A 108 9.84 -21.87 2.73
N TYR A 109 8.61 -21.66 3.21
CA TYR A 109 7.72 -20.62 2.69
C TYR A 109 6.99 -19.85 3.80
N VAL A 110 6.57 -18.63 3.50
CA VAL A 110 5.78 -17.78 4.40
C VAL A 110 4.45 -17.47 3.73
N LEU A 111 3.36 -17.81 4.41
CA LEU A 111 2.02 -17.32 4.09
C LEU A 111 1.73 -16.12 4.96
N VAL A 112 1.31 -15.03 4.32
CA VAL A 112 0.90 -13.81 5.01
C VAL A 112 -0.49 -13.45 4.54
N ASP A 113 -1.41 -13.20 5.45
CA ASP A 113 -2.78 -12.86 5.11
C ASP A 113 -3.24 -11.61 5.85
N PHE A 114 -3.52 -10.55 5.08
CA PHE A 114 -4.12 -9.33 5.61
C PHE A 114 -5.62 -9.57 5.79
N VAL A 115 -6.14 -9.36 6.99
CA VAL A 115 -7.57 -9.51 7.31
C VAL A 115 -8.08 -8.23 7.93
N ALA A 116 -9.00 -7.54 7.25
CA ALA A 116 -9.60 -6.31 7.73
C ALA A 116 -10.72 -6.62 8.73
N SER A 117 -10.82 -5.79 9.76
CA SER A 117 -12.00 -5.73 10.64
C SER A 117 -13.21 -5.19 9.88
N GLU A 118 -14.42 -5.48 10.39
CA GLU A 118 -15.66 -4.96 9.81
C GLU A 118 -15.62 -3.43 9.68
N GLY A 119 -16.10 -2.92 8.54
CA GLY A 119 -16.10 -1.49 8.23
C GLY A 119 -14.81 -0.99 7.58
N PHE A 120 -13.77 -1.82 7.46
CA PHE A 120 -12.50 -1.49 6.83
C PHE A 120 -12.18 -2.42 5.65
N GLY A 121 -11.39 -1.90 4.71
CA GLY A 121 -10.91 -2.65 3.56
C GLY A 121 -9.56 -2.12 3.08
N PHE A 122 -8.75 -3.01 2.52
CA PHE A 122 -7.44 -2.70 1.96
C PHE A 122 -7.58 -2.32 0.49
N PHE A 123 -7.02 -1.18 0.12
CA PHE A 123 -7.01 -0.67 -1.26
C PHE A 123 -5.60 -0.76 -1.88
N GLU A 124 -4.58 -0.83 -1.03
CA GLU A 124 -3.22 -1.19 -1.42
C GLU A 124 -2.62 -1.99 -0.26
N THR A 125 -1.86 -3.02 -0.57
CA THR A 125 -1.07 -3.78 0.41
C THR A 125 0.36 -3.88 -0.10
N HIS A 126 1.32 -3.80 0.81
CA HIS A 126 2.74 -3.92 0.50
C HIS A 126 3.39 -4.81 1.56
N LEU A 127 4.16 -5.79 1.10
CA LEU A 127 4.77 -6.80 1.96
C LEU A 127 6.28 -6.91 1.67
N TYR A 128 7.05 -6.87 2.74
CA TYR A 128 8.45 -7.30 2.77
C TYR A 128 8.57 -8.52 3.68
N VAL A 129 9.27 -9.54 3.20
CA VAL A 129 9.75 -10.70 3.96
C VAL A 129 11.20 -10.91 3.54
N GLY A 130 12.12 -10.95 4.51
CA GLY A 130 13.54 -11.18 4.21
C GLY A 130 14.41 -11.33 5.46
N ASN A 131 15.65 -11.75 5.28
CA ASN A 131 16.57 -12.03 6.40
C ASN A 131 17.18 -10.78 7.05
N GLU A 132 17.04 -9.62 6.42
CA GLU A 132 17.44 -8.34 7.01
C GLU A 132 16.20 -7.61 7.54
N LYS A 133 16.39 -6.80 8.58
CA LYS A 133 15.29 -6.05 9.23
C LYS A 133 14.49 -5.17 8.26
N TYR A 134 15.15 -4.64 7.22
CA TYR A 134 14.53 -3.78 6.20
C TYR A 134 15.05 -4.14 4.80
N PRO A 135 14.24 -3.90 3.75
CA PRO A 135 14.74 -4.01 2.39
C PRO A 135 15.80 -2.94 2.09
N ARG A 136 16.66 -3.22 1.12
CA ARG A 136 17.69 -2.29 0.64
C ARG A 136 17.31 -1.66 -0.70
N LYS A 137 17.64 -0.39 -0.85
CA LYS A 137 17.67 0.30 -2.14
C LYS A 137 18.84 -0.22 -2.98
N ARG A 138 18.85 0.11 -4.27
CA ARG A 138 19.97 -0.17 -5.18
C ARG A 138 21.33 0.37 -4.72
N ASN A 139 21.34 1.44 -3.92
CA ASN A 139 22.56 2.02 -3.36
C ASN A 139 23.01 1.36 -2.04
N GLY A 140 22.39 0.25 -1.64
CA GLY A 140 22.69 -0.51 -0.44
C GLY A 140 22.08 0.04 0.86
N GLN A 141 21.48 1.23 0.85
CA GLN A 141 20.85 1.80 2.05
C GLN A 141 19.51 1.14 2.34
N PHE A 142 19.18 0.97 3.62
CA PHE A 142 17.86 0.49 4.02
C PHE A 142 16.74 1.45 3.61
N THR A 143 15.53 0.91 3.44
CA THR A 143 14.33 1.68 3.14
C THR A 143 13.10 1.08 3.78
N VAL A 144 12.17 1.96 4.16
CA VAL A 144 10.83 1.61 4.62
C VAL A 144 9.75 2.27 3.75
N ALA A 145 10.09 2.61 2.50
CA ALA A 145 9.11 3.13 1.55
C ALA A 145 8.28 1.96 1.01
N PRO A 146 6.94 1.93 1.19
CA PRO A 146 6.14 0.77 0.79
C PRO A 146 6.27 0.37 -0.67
N GLY A 147 6.27 1.34 -1.59
CA GLY A 147 6.50 1.10 -3.03
C GLY A 147 7.93 0.65 -3.40
N GLN A 148 8.77 0.31 -2.42
CA GLN A 148 10.07 -0.34 -2.62
C GLN A 148 10.09 -1.77 -2.05
N TYR A 149 8.97 -2.25 -1.52
CA TYR A 149 8.86 -3.64 -1.06
C TYR A 149 8.69 -4.58 -2.26
N PRO A 150 9.16 -5.83 -2.18
CA PRO A 150 9.13 -6.75 -3.33
C PRO A 150 7.73 -7.21 -3.72
N TYR A 151 6.79 -7.19 -2.79
CA TYR A 151 5.42 -7.70 -2.98
C TYR A 151 4.40 -6.60 -2.72
N SER A 152 3.41 -6.47 -3.60
CA SER A 152 2.32 -5.50 -3.45
C SER A 152 1.11 -5.86 -4.31
N HIS A 153 -0.07 -5.48 -3.85
CA HIS A 153 -1.31 -5.52 -4.63
C HIS A 153 -2.00 -4.16 -4.60
N ASP A 154 -2.42 -3.67 -5.78
CA ASP A 154 -3.34 -2.53 -5.93
C ASP A 154 -4.76 -3.07 -6.08
N ILE A 155 -5.67 -2.60 -5.22
CA ILE A 155 -7.01 -3.18 -5.06
C ILE A 155 -8.06 -2.04 -5.16
N PRO A 156 -8.39 -1.56 -6.37
CA PRO A 156 -9.20 -0.34 -6.55
C PRO A 156 -10.58 -0.39 -5.89
N GLU A 157 -11.20 -1.57 -5.84
CA GLU A 157 -12.52 -1.77 -5.24
C GLU A 157 -12.45 -2.04 -3.72
N GLY A 158 -11.25 -2.21 -3.18
CA GLY A 158 -11.02 -2.64 -1.81
C GLY A 158 -11.28 -4.14 -1.59
N THR A 159 -10.66 -4.70 -0.57
CA THR A 159 -10.92 -6.07 -0.11
C THR A 159 -10.89 -6.16 1.41
N SER A 160 -11.63 -7.12 1.97
CA SER A 160 -11.54 -7.47 3.39
C SER A 160 -10.37 -8.43 3.69
N ASN A 161 -9.80 -9.05 2.65
CA ASN A 161 -8.79 -10.09 2.78
C ASN A 161 -7.79 -10.05 1.61
N ASP A 162 -6.50 -10.18 1.89
CA ASP A 162 -5.45 -10.18 0.86
C ASP A 162 -4.26 -11.10 1.23
N PRO A 163 -4.20 -12.30 0.64
CA PRO A 163 -3.14 -13.28 0.93
C PRO A 163 -1.90 -13.12 0.03
N TYR A 164 -0.75 -13.41 0.61
CA TYR A 164 0.56 -13.53 -0.02
C TYR A 164 1.18 -14.89 0.28
N LYS A 165 1.96 -15.39 -0.67
CA LYS A 165 2.87 -16.51 -0.47
C LYS A 165 4.28 -16.11 -0.89
N VAL A 166 5.23 -16.29 -0.01
CA VAL A 166 6.66 -16.05 -0.26
C VAL A 166 7.39 -17.38 -0.17
N ASP A 167 7.93 -17.84 -1.30
CA ASP A 167 8.71 -19.08 -1.40
C ASP A 167 10.21 -18.82 -1.19
N ASP A 168 10.99 -19.91 -1.08
CA ASP A 168 12.45 -19.90 -0.96
C ASP A 168 12.97 -19.05 0.23
N VAL A 169 12.28 -19.18 1.37
CA VAL A 169 12.61 -18.48 2.61
C VAL A 169 13.36 -19.42 3.56
N GLU A 170 14.48 -18.97 4.12
CA GLU A 170 15.28 -19.76 5.06
C GLU A 170 15.77 -18.90 6.22
N GLY A 171 15.97 -19.52 7.40
CA GLY A 171 16.55 -18.85 8.57
C GLY A 171 15.60 -17.87 9.27
N GLU A 172 16.15 -16.94 10.04
CA GLU A 172 15.38 -15.88 10.68
C GLU A 172 14.93 -14.85 9.65
N ILE A 173 13.68 -14.43 9.75
CA ILE A 173 13.07 -13.44 8.85
C ILE A 173 12.55 -12.23 9.60
N TYR A 174 12.40 -11.15 8.85
CA TYR A 174 11.71 -9.95 9.25
C TYR A 174 10.59 -9.65 8.27
N ILE A 175 9.47 -9.16 8.80
CA ILE A 175 8.28 -8.84 8.03
C ILE A 175 7.98 -7.34 8.16
N ILE A 176 7.61 -6.70 7.06
CA ILE A 176 6.95 -5.39 7.08
C ILE A 176 5.68 -5.51 6.26
N ALA A 177 4.54 -5.24 6.90
CA ALA A 177 3.24 -5.26 6.28
C ALA A 177 2.63 -3.86 6.37
N HIS A 178 2.48 -3.21 5.21
CA HIS A 178 1.88 -1.90 5.06
C HIS A 178 0.58 -2.02 4.26
N ALA A 179 -0.41 -1.21 4.59
CA ALA A 179 -1.62 -1.08 3.78
C ALA A 179 -2.13 0.36 3.70
N VAL A 180 -2.81 0.67 2.59
CA VAL A 180 -3.74 1.80 2.48
C VAL A 180 -5.13 1.27 2.79
N VAL A 181 -5.74 1.77 3.86
CA VAL A 181 -7.02 1.27 4.40
C VAL A 181 -8.06 2.35 4.25
N CYS A 182 -9.28 2.00 3.86
CA CYS A 182 -10.40 2.94 3.80
C CYS A 182 -11.65 2.33 4.45
N PRO A 183 -12.66 3.14 4.78
CA PRO A 183 -13.99 2.63 5.09
C PRO A 183 -14.50 1.73 3.95
N PHE A 184 -15.00 0.55 4.31
CA PHE A 184 -15.41 -0.47 3.36
C PHE A 184 -16.67 -1.18 3.86
N LYS A 185 -17.60 -1.38 2.94
CA LYS A 185 -18.79 -2.22 3.17
C LYS A 185 -18.72 -3.35 2.17
N LYS A 186 -18.60 -4.57 2.67
CA LYS A 186 -18.68 -5.76 1.83
C LYS A 186 -20.08 -5.83 1.26
N GLU A 187 -20.20 -5.94 -0.07
CA GLU A 187 -21.50 -6.19 -0.67
C GLU A 187 -21.97 -7.59 -0.26
N GLU A 188 -23.04 -7.67 0.53
CA GLU A 188 -23.73 -8.92 0.79
C GLU A 188 -24.53 -9.29 -0.45
N ASN A 189 -24.07 -10.30 -1.18
CA ASN A 189 -24.86 -10.92 -2.24
C ASN A 189 -26.10 -11.58 -1.59
N ASN A 190 -27.20 -10.83 -1.55
CA ASN A 190 -28.54 -11.35 -1.23
C ASN A 190 -29.03 -12.25 -2.37
N ASN A 191 -28.40 -13.41 -2.54
CA ASN A 191 -28.98 -14.51 -3.30
C ASN A 191 -30.07 -15.15 -2.44
N VAL A 192 -31.24 -14.51 -2.46
CA VAL A 192 -32.50 -15.14 -2.02
C VAL A 192 -32.84 -16.20 -3.07
N ASN A 193 -32.68 -17.47 -2.69
CA ASN A 193 -33.30 -18.60 -3.38
C ASN A 193 -34.82 -18.53 -3.26
#